data_AF-A0A0S8D0R0-F1
#
_entry.id   AF-A0A0S8D0R0-F1
#
_cell.length_a   1.000
_cell.length_b   1.000
_cell.length_c   1.000
_cell.angle_alpha   90.00
_cell.angle_beta   90.00
_cell.angle_gamma   90.00
#
_symmetry.space_group_name_H-M   'P 1'
#
loop_
_entity.id
_entity.type
_entity.pdbx_description
1 polymer ?
#
loop_
_entity_poly.entity_id
_entity_poly.type
_entity_poly.pdbx_seq_one_letter_code
_entity_poly.pdbx_strand_id
1 'polypeptide(L)'
;DLKLPNWNKHSSSCLATRVASGQQINAEVLELIKKCENFLQSLDFWGCRVRLANDSALIELLEEDFKRFAERETRLSVWKKFNDFKIKKIFLDIRGRQGICL
;
A
#
# COMPACT_ATOMS: atom_id res chain seq x y z
N ASP A 1 -12.74 -13.11 -33.61
CA ASP A 1 -12.47 -13.46 -32.20
C ASP A 1 -11.06 -13.08 -31.79
N LEU A 2 -10.90 -11.86 -31.24
CA LEU A 2 -9.61 -11.34 -30.81
C LEU A 2 -9.28 -11.85 -29.39
N LYS A 3 -8.49 -12.93 -29.32
CA LYS A 3 -7.83 -13.41 -28.10
C LYS A 3 -6.71 -12.44 -27.71
N LEU A 4 -7.01 -11.45 -26.87
CA LEU A 4 -6.01 -10.57 -26.26
C LEU A 4 -5.65 -11.08 -24.84
N PRO A 5 -4.40 -11.50 -24.58
CA PRO A 5 -3.99 -12.13 -23.32
C PRO A 5 -3.89 -11.17 -22.11
N ASN A 6 -4.15 -9.87 -22.30
CA ASN A 6 -3.91 -8.83 -21.29
C ASN A 6 -5.16 -8.32 -20.56
N TRP A 7 -6.33 -8.95 -20.75
CA TRP A 7 -7.58 -8.48 -20.14
C TRP A 7 -7.60 -8.65 -18.60
N ASN A 8 -6.75 -9.50 -18.04
CA ASN A 8 -6.71 -9.79 -16.59
C ASN A 8 -5.69 -8.94 -15.82
N LYS A 9 -5.40 -7.72 -16.27
CA LYS A 9 -4.55 -6.77 -15.52
C LYS A 9 -5.45 -5.95 -14.61
N HIS A 10 -5.39 -6.19 -13.31
CA HIS A 10 -6.05 -5.34 -12.32
C HIS A 10 -5.82 -3.87 -12.68
N SER A 11 -6.90 -3.09 -12.69
CA SER A 11 -6.88 -1.66 -12.97
C SER A 11 -5.82 -0.97 -12.10
N SER A 12 -4.65 -0.75 -12.68
CA SER A 12 -3.50 -0.12 -12.04
C SER A 12 -3.79 1.38 -11.96
N SER A 13 -4.55 1.77 -10.94
CA SER A 13 -4.76 3.16 -10.58
C SER A 13 -3.38 3.83 -10.40
N CYS A 14 -3.16 4.96 -11.05
CA CYS A 14 -1.90 5.69 -11.05
C CYS A 14 -1.40 5.95 -9.62
N LEU A 15 -0.12 5.64 -9.35
CA LEU A 15 0.52 5.88 -8.05
C LEU A 15 0.36 7.32 -7.55
N ALA A 16 0.24 8.29 -8.46
CA ALA A 16 0.00 9.70 -8.15
C ALA A 16 -1.21 9.95 -7.23
N THR A 17 -2.24 9.10 -7.28
CA THR A 17 -3.42 9.20 -6.40
C THR A 17 -3.15 8.84 -4.93
N ARG A 18 -1.98 8.28 -4.62
CA ARG A 18 -1.56 7.93 -3.26
C ARG A 18 -0.81 9.06 -2.53
N VAL A 19 -0.56 10.19 -3.19
CA VAL A 19 0.08 11.37 -2.56
C VAL A 19 -1.01 12.34 -2.08
N ALA A 20 -0.85 12.88 -0.86
CA ALA A 20 -1.78 13.87 -0.31
C ALA A 20 -1.77 15.18 -1.14
N SER A 21 -2.94 15.80 -1.29
CA SER A 21 -3.07 17.09 -1.97
C SER A 21 -2.25 18.17 -1.27
N GLY A 22 -1.43 18.90 -2.03
CA GLY A 22 -0.54 19.95 -1.50
C GLY A 22 0.92 19.51 -1.28
N GLN A 23 1.24 18.22 -1.45
CA GLN A 23 2.64 17.77 -1.50
C GLN A 23 3.13 17.68 -2.95
N GLN A 24 4.38 18.10 -3.19
CA GLN A 24 5.01 17.97 -4.49
C GLN A 24 5.20 16.49 -4.82
N ILE A 25 4.48 15.99 -5.82
CA ILE A 25 4.68 14.63 -6.34
C ILE A 25 6.03 14.63 -7.04
N ASN A 26 7.03 14.01 -6.40
CA ASN A 26 8.31 13.73 -7.03
C ASN A 26 8.45 12.21 -7.29
N ALA A 27 9.35 11.84 -8.19
CA ALA A 27 9.56 10.44 -8.55
C ALA A 27 10.00 9.57 -7.35
N GLU A 28 10.72 10.17 -6.41
CA GLU A 28 11.21 9.49 -5.20
C GLU A 28 10.08 9.04 -4.28
N VAL A 29 9.05 9.89 -4.08
CA VAL A 29 7.86 9.57 -3.28
C VAL A 29 7.07 8.44 -3.95
N LEU A 30 6.91 8.47 -5.27
CA LEU A 30 6.22 7.41 -6.01
C LEU A 30 6.96 6.07 -5.90
N GLU A 31 8.29 6.09 -5.99
CA GLU A 31 9.13 4.91 -5.82
C GLU A 31 9.11 4.40 -4.36
N LEU A 32 9.05 5.31 -3.38
CA LEU A 32 8.91 4.95 -1.97
C LEU A 32 7.58 4.27 -1.68
N ILE A 33 6.46 4.80 -2.21
CA ILE A 33 5.13 4.16 -2.13
C ILE A 33 5.20 2.75 -2.72
N LYS A 34 5.78 2.61 -3.91
CA LYS A 34 5.93 1.33 -4.58
C LYS A 34 6.75 0.34 -3.75
N LYS A 35 7.85 0.78 -3.14
CA LYS A 35 8.66 -0.07 -2.23
C LYS A 35 7.87 -0.53 -1.01
N CYS A 36 7.04 0.33 -0.44
CA CYS A 36 6.18 -0.02 0.69
C CYS A 36 5.10 -1.03 0.27
N GLU A 37 4.38 -0.78 -0.83
CA GLU A 37 3.35 -1.69 -1.34
C GLU A 37 3.94 -3.05 -1.73
N ASN A 38 5.10 -3.09 -2.40
CA ASN A 38 5.79 -4.33 -2.76
C ASN A 38 6.19 -5.16 -1.53
N PHE A 39 6.66 -4.49 -0.47
CA PHE A 39 7.00 -5.19 0.77
C PHE A 39 5.75 -5.78 1.43
N LEU A 40 4.66 -5.03 1.52
CA LEU A 40 3.40 -5.56 2.05
C LEU A 40 2.86 -6.73 1.21
N GLN A 41 2.97 -6.66 -0.12
CA GLN A 41 2.63 -7.77 -1.02
C GLN A 41 3.53 -9.00 -0.80
N SER A 42 4.82 -8.82 -0.49
CA SER A 42 5.70 -9.95 -0.13
C SER A 42 5.34 -10.62 1.20
N LEU A 43 4.51 -9.96 2.00
CA LEU A 43 3.87 -10.50 3.19
C LEU A 43 2.42 -10.92 2.89
N ASP A 44 2.05 -11.18 1.63
CA ASP A 44 0.71 -11.59 1.19
C ASP A 44 -0.43 -10.57 1.39
N PHE A 45 -0.14 -9.30 1.69
CA PHE A 45 -1.16 -8.23 1.70
C PHE A 45 -1.46 -7.74 0.29
N TRP A 46 -2.07 -8.60 -0.51
CA TRP A 46 -2.41 -8.31 -1.90
C TRP A 46 -3.49 -7.23 -1.99
N GLY A 47 -3.32 -6.32 -2.94
CA GLY A 47 -4.25 -5.21 -3.08
C GLY A 47 -4.22 -4.21 -1.91
N CYS A 48 -3.23 -4.22 -1.02
CA CYS A 48 -3.05 -3.10 -0.10
C CYS A 48 -2.75 -1.78 -0.87
N ARG A 49 -2.97 -0.64 -0.23
CA ARG A 49 -2.47 0.66 -0.70
C ARG A 49 -1.68 1.33 0.39
N VAL A 50 -0.63 2.02 0.00
CA VAL A 50 0.13 2.89 0.91
C VAL A 50 0.00 4.32 0.43
N ARG A 51 -0.50 5.19 1.30
CA ARG A 51 -0.48 6.64 1.09
C ARG A 51 0.61 7.24 1.95
N LEU A 52 1.38 8.16 1.39
CA LEU A 52 2.41 8.90 2.12
C LEU A 52 1.98 10.34 2.34
N ALA A 53 2.24 10.82 3.55
CA ALA A 53 2.12 12.23 3.92
C ALA A 53 3.24 12.55 4.92
N ASN A 54 4.14 13.47 4.53
CA ASN A 54 5.34 13.82 5.27
C ASN A 54 6.14 12.55 5.67
N ASP A 55 6.42 12.37 6.96
CA ASP A 55 7.13 11.21 7.52
C ASP A 55 6.17 10.08 7.96
N SER A 56 4.95 10.04 7.40
CA SER A 56 3.89 9.12 7.80
C SER A 56 3.35 8.31 6.63
N ALA A 57 2.99 7.06 6.90
CA ALA A 57 2.29 6.19 5.97
C ALA A 57 0.90 5.83 6.49
N LEU A 58 -0.12 5.89 5.64
CA LEU A 58 -1.44 5.32 5.88
C LEU A 58 -1.59 4.08 5.01
N ILE A 59 -1.83 2.94 5.63
CA ILE A 59 -2.04 1.65 4.98
C ILE A 59 -3.54 1.40 4.86
N GLU A 60 -4.01 1.06 3.67
CA GLU A 60 -5.36 0.56 3.41
C GLU A 60 -5.26 -0.94 3.08
N LEU A 61 -5.91 -1.79 3.88
CA LEU A 61 -5.92 -3.25 3.72
C LEU A 61 -7.28 -3.75 3.24
N LEU A 62 -7.33 -4.95 2.65
CA LEU A 62 -8.58 -5.67 2.48
C LEU A 62 -9.12 -6.13 3.84
N GLU A 63 -10.44 -6.31 3.95
CA GLU A 63 -11.10 -6.71 5.21
C GLU A 63 -10.53 -8.02 5.78
N GLU A 64 -10.30 -9.00 4.89
CA GLU A 64 -9.74 -10.31 5.22
C GLU A 64 -8.33 -10.25 5.84
N ASP A 65 -7.59 -9.18 5.59
CA ASP A 65 -6.20 -9.01 6.02
C ASP A 65 -6.05 -8.37 7.40
N PHE A 66 -7.10 -7.74 7.95
CA PHE A 66 -7.00 -6.99 9.21
C PHE A 66 -6.54 -7.86 10.39
N LYS A 67 -7.11 -9.07 10.51
CA LYS A 67 -6.75 -9.99 11.60
C LYS A 67 -5.27 -10.35 11.56
N ARG A 68 -4.75 -10.66 10.36
CA ARG A 68 -3.35 -11.03 10.16
C ARG A 68 -2.42 -9.84 10.34
N PHE A 69 -2.83 -8.64 9.92
CA PHE A 69 -2.03 -7.43 10.17
C PHE A 69 -1.94 -7.08 11.65
N ALA A 70 -2.94 -7.44 12.48
CA ALA A 70 -2.92 -7.18 13.92
C ALA A 70 -1.89 -8.04 14.68
N GLU A 71 -1.48 -9.18 14.12
CA GLU A 71 -0.44 -10.06 14.64
C GLU A 71 0.84 -9.26 14.98
N ARG A 72 1.41 -9.51 16.16
CA ARG A 72 2.56 -8.74 16.66
C ARG A 72 3.75 -8.84 15.72
N GLU A 73 4.05 -10.03 15.21
CA GLU A 73 5.19 -10.29 14.33
C GLU A 73 5.08 -9.52 13.02
N THR A 74 3.88 -9.51 12.43
CA THR A 74 3.58 -8.73 11.23
C THR A 74 3.78 -7.25 11.47
N ARG A 75 3.23 -6.69 12.55
CA ARG A 75 3.41 -5.26 12.88
C ARG A 75 4.87 -4.88 13.11
N LEU A 76 5.66 -5.76 13.74
CA LEU A 76 7.09 -5.54 13.95
C LEU A 76 7.86 -5.56 12.64
N SER A 77 7.58 -6.51 11.75
CA SER A 77 8.20 -6.61 10.43
C SER A 77 7.90 -5.38 9.58
N VAL A 78 6.64 -4.93 9.56
CA VAL A 78 6.20 -3.70 8.88
C VAL A 78 6.88 -2.47 9.47
N TRP A 79 6.89 -2.33 10.80
CA TRP A 79 7.53 -1.20 11.46
C TRP A 79 9.03 -1.11 11.15
N LYS A 80 9.77 -2.21 11.25
CA LYS A 80 11.21 -2.24 10.94
C LYS A 80 11.47 -1.80 9.50
N LYS A 81 10.74 -2.38 8.54
CA LYS A 81 10.94 -2.08 7.12
C LYS A 81 10.61 -0.62 6.77
N PHE A 82 9.52 -0.11 7.32
CA PHE A 82 9.11 1.28 7.07
C PHE A 82 10.07 2.27 7.75
N ASN A 83 10.67 1.91 8.88
CA ASN A 83 11.71 2.70 9.53
C ASN A 83 12.99 2.78 8.67
N ASP A 84 13.39 1.69 7.99
CA ASP A 84 14.50 1.72 7.01
C ASP A 84 14.24 2.69 5.84
N PHE A 85 12.95 2.89 5.53
CA PHE A 85 12.46 3.84 4.55
C PHE A 85 12.27 5.26 5.10
N LYS A 86 12.72 5.52 6.34
CA LYS A 86 12.60 6.80 7.08
C LYS A 86 11.16 7.23 7.37
N ILE A 87 10.20 6.30 7.34
CA ILE A 87 8.81 6.55 7.72
C ILE A 87 8.69 6.37 9.24
N LYS A 88 8.31 7.44 9.94
CA LYS A 88 8.28 7.48 11.42
C LYS A 88 6.96 7.02 12.01
N LYS A 89 5.86 7.20 11.28
CA LYS A 89 4.51 6.88 11.75
C LYS A 89 3.78 6.02 10.73
N ILE A 90 3.09 5.01 11.22
CA ILE A 90 2.30 4.09 10.40
C ILE A 90 0.88 4.12 10.96
N PHE A 91 -0.07 4.44 10.10
CA PHE A 91 -1.50 4.47 10.38
C PHE A 91 -2.17 3.36 9.57
N LEU A 92 -3.26 2.83 10.10
CA LEU A 92 -4.12 1.87 9.41
C LEU A 92 -5.48 2.55 9.19
N ASP A 93 -5.98 2.59 7.94
CA ASP A 93 -7.34 3.08 7.67
C ASP A 93 -8.34 2.02 8.14
N ILE A 94 -9.12 2.35 9.16
CA ILE A 94 -10.12 1.45 9.76
C ILE A 94 -11.25 1.07 8.80
N ARG A 95 -11.46 1.84 7.72
CA ARG A 95 -12.45 1.51 6.69
C ARG A 95 -11.94 0.45 5.71
N GLY A 96 -10.64 0.15 5.77
CA GLY A 96 -9.96 -0.68 4.81
C GLY A 96 -9.99 -0.08 3.39
N ARG A 97 -9.56 -0.88 2.43
CA ARG A 97 -9.62 -0.57 1.01
C ARG A 97 -10.99 -0.95 0.47
N GLN A 98 -11.75 0.06 0.09
CA GLN A 98 -12.99 -0.11 -0.66
C GLN A 98 -12.64 -0.55 -2.11
N GLY A 99 -12.91 -1.81 -2.43
CA GLY A 99 -12.76 -2.38 -3.77
C GLY A 99 -11.60 -3.37 -3.91
N ILE A 100 -11.88 -4.62 -3.59
CA ILE A 100 -12.05 -5.74 -4.54
C ILE A 100 -13.30 -6.49 -4.05
N CYS A 101 -14.45 -6.30 -4.70
CA CYS A 101 -15.52 -7.29 -4.62
C CYS A 101 -15.03 -8.43 -5.52
N LEU A 102 -14.87 -9.62 -4.95
CA LEU A 102 -14.76 -10.85 -5.76
C LEU A 102 -16.09 -11.09 -6.48
#